data_AF-C9RP70-F1
#
_entry.id   AF-C9RP70-F1
#
_cell.length_a   1.000
_cell.length_b   1.000
_cell.length_c   1.000
_cell.angle_alpha   90.00
_cell.angle_beta   90.00
_cell.angle_gamma   90.00
#
_symmetry.space_group_name_H-M   'P 1'
#
loop_
_entity.id
_entity.type
_entity.pdbx_description
1 polymer ?
#
loop_
_entity_poly.entity_id
_entity_poly.type
_entity_poly.pdbx_seq_one_letter_code
_entity_poly.pdbx_strand_id
1 'polypeptide(L)'
;MFNASLSWIKSKQVFLKIQAGTGDNLQQEDIQKGFVDYCLWSTFKPENIDIDGELDMESIDSGMVLFRENCTPGEALESSCRQAFGTDFDKDDVMVLMLK
;
A
#
# COMPACT_ATOMS: atom_id res chain seq x y z
N MET A 1 2.94 13.56 7.40
CA MET A 1 2.36 12.20 7.40
C MET A 1 1.67 12.02 6.06
N PHE A 2 1.96 10.96 5.31
CA PHE A 2 1.22 10.71 4.07
C PHE A 2 -0.13 10.10 4.42
N ASN A 3 -1.18 10.45 3.69
CA ASN A 3 -2.52 9.93 3.95
C ASN A 3 -2.74 8.62 3.19
N ALA A 4 -2.60 8.67 1.87
CA ALA A 4 -2.62 7.50 0.99
C ALA A 4 -1.90 7.81 -0.33
N SER A 5 -1.54 6.76 -1.06
CA SER A 5 -1.01 6.84 -2.43
C SER A 5 -1.62 5.72 -3.27
N LEU A 6 -1.86 5.98 -4.55
CA LEU A 6 -2.25 4.97 -5.52
C LEU A 6 -1.10 4.84 -6.53
N SER A 7 -0.75 3.62 -6.92
CA SER A 7 0.28 3.37 -7.93
C SER A 7 -0.19 2.34 -8.93
N TRP A 8 0.11 2.54 -10.20
CA TRP A 8 -0.09 1.53 -11.23
C TRP A 8 1.15 0.64 -11.34
N ILE A 9 0.94 -0.68 -11.30
CA ILE A 9 1.98 -1.70 -11.42
C ILE A 9 1.88 -2.31 -12.82
N LYS A 10 2.78 -1.91 -13.73
CA LYS A 10 2.65 -2.19 -15.16
C LYS A 10 2.70 -3.68 -15.47
N SER A 11 3.65 -4.41 -14.89
CA SER A 11 3.86 -5.85 -15.10
C SER A 11 2.69 -6.70 -14.63
N LYS A 12 2.01 -6.28 -13.56
CA LYS A 12 0.87 -6.98 -12.96
C LYS A 12 -0.48 -6.51 -13.49
N GLN A 13 -0.50 -5.35 -14.15
CA GLN A 13 -1.71 -4.68 -14.61
C GLN A 13 -2.75 -4.46 -13.49
N VAL A 14 -2.28 -3.99 -12.33
CA VAL A 14 -3.13 -3.69 -11.16
C VAL A 14 -2.78 -2.33 -10.57
N PHE A 15 -3.73 -1.74 -9.86
CA PHE A 15 -3.46 -0.63 -8.96
C PHE A 15 -3.06 -1.15 -7.58
N LEU A 16 -2.05 -0.54 -6.97
CA LEU A 16 -1.64 -0.74 -5.60
C LEU A 16 -1.97 0.53 -4.82
N LYS A 17 -2.92 0.46 -3.90
CA LYS A 17 -3.18 1.52 -2.92
C LYS A 17 -2.38 1.23 -1.67
N ILE A 18 -1.78 2.27 -1.12
CA ILE A 18 -1.08 2.25 0.17
C ILE A 18 -1.66 3.37 1.00
N GLN A 19 -2.00 3.09 2.25
CA GLN A 19 -2.55 4.08 3.18
C GLN A 19 -1.87 3.96 4.53
N ALA A 20 -1.73 5.09 5.21
CA ALA A 20 -1.19 5.10 6.56
C ALA A 20 -2.11 4.31 7.50
N GLY A 21 -1.50 3.64 8.47
CA GLY A 21 -2.23 3.04 9.57
C GLY A 21 -2.90 4.11 10.43
N THR A 22 -4.17 3.92 10.76
CA THR A 22 -4.81 4.63 11.86
C THR A 22 -4.42 3.88 13.13
N GLY A 23 -3.33 4.29 13.81
CA GLY A 23 -2.59 3.69 14.96
C GLY A 23 -3.21 2.61 15.88
N ASP A 24 -4.51 2.40 15.82
CA ASP A 24 -5.35 1.38 16.45
C ASP A 24 -5.08 -0.06 15.99
N ASN A 25 -4.43 -0.32 14.83
CA ASN A 25 -4.18 -1.70 14.39
C ASN A 25 -2.87 -2.30 14.93
N LEU A 26 -2.00 -1.52 15.59
CA LEU A 26 -0.81 -2.08 16.24
C LEU A 26 -1.23 -2.86 17.49
N GLN A 27 -0.93 -4.16 17.50
CA GLN A 27 -1.20 -4.98 18.68
C GLN A 27 -0.12 -4.81 19.73
N GLN A 28 -0.42 -5.18 20.97
CA GLN A 28 0.56 -5.12 22.07
C GLN A 28 1.83 -5.93 21.75
N GLU A 29 1.70 -7.06 21.05
CA GLU A 29 2.84 -7.87 20.61
C GLU A 29 3.74 -7.15 19.61
N ASP A 30 3.16 -6.34 18.72
CA ASP A 30 3.92 -5.57 17.72
C ASP A 30 4.77 -4.51 18.43
N ILE A 31 4.16 -3.82 19.40
CA ILE A 31 4.86 -2.85 20.25
C ILE A 31 5.98 -3.52 21.05
N GLN A 32 5.73 -4.71 21.62
CA GLN A 32 6.76 -5.48 22.34
C GLN A 32 7.92 -5.90 21.42
N LYS A 33 7.65 -6.18 20.14
CA LYS A 33 8.65 -6.47 19.11
C LYS A 33 9.34 -5.22 18.55
N GLY A 34 8.98 -4.04 19.04
CA GLY A 34 9.59 -2.75 18.71
C GLY A 34 9.04 -2.12 17.43
N PHE A 35 7.86 -2.52 16.96
CA PHE A 35 7.18 -1.83 15.87
C PHE A 35 6.44 -0.60 16.41
N VAL A 36 6.53 0.51 15.67
CA VAL A 36 5.99 1.81 16.08
C VAL A 36 5.11 2.46 15.01
N ASP A 37 5.14 1.92 13.78
CA ASP A 37 4.37 2.43 12.65
C ASP A 37 3.97 1.29 11.69
N TYR A 38 2.97 1.52 10.86
CA TYR A 38 2.51 0.57 9.85
C TYR A 38 1.76 1.24 8.70
N CYS A 39 1.74 0.56 7.55
CA CYS A 39 0.87 0.91 6.44
C CYS A 39 0.00 -0.29 6.03
N LEU A 40 -1.13 0.02 5.42
CA LEU A 40 -2.00 -0.97 4.78
C LEU A 40 -1.81 -0.88 3.27
N TRP A 41 -1.79 -2.03 2.60
CA TRP A 41 -1.76 -2.10 1.14
C TRP A 41 -2.95 -2.91 0.62
N SER A 42 -3.40 -2.58 -0.59
CA SER A 42 -4.46 -3.31 -1.29
C SER A 42 -4.26 -3.22 -2.80
N THR A 43 -4.50 -4.32 -3.50
CA THR A 43 -4.43 -4.39 -4.96
C THR A 43 -5.81 -4.40 -5.58
N PHE A 44 -5.96 -3.72 -6.73
CA PHE A 44 -7.24 -3.57 -7.42
C PHE A 44 -7.08 -3.81 -8.92
N LYS A 45 -8.07 -4.48 -9.53
CA LYS A 45 -8.12 -4.61 -10.99
C LYS A 45 -8.49 -3.27 -11.63
N PRO A 46 -7.91 -2.93 -12.79
CA PRO A 46 -8.26 -1.72 -13.54
C PRO A 46 -9.70 -1.75 -14.05
N GLU A 47 -10.26 -2.95 -14.24
CA GLU A 47 -11.64 -3.19 -14.69
C GLU A 47 -12.70 -2.65 -13.69
N ASN A 48 -12.29 -2.28 -12.48
CA ASN A 48 -13.16 -1.73 -11.42
C ASN A 48 -13.08 -0.19 -11.30
N ILE A 49 -12.43 0.50 -12.24
CA ILE A 49 -12.50 1.98 -12.31
C ILE A 49 -13.75 2.36 -13.10
N ASP A 50 -14.89 2.39 -12.40
CA ASP A 50 -16.06 3.09 -12.92
C ASP A 50 -15.83 4.60 -12.75
N ILE A 51 -15.96 5.34 -13.84
CA ILE A 51 -15.46 6.72 -13.97
C ILE A 51 -16.43 7.73 -13.33
N ASP A 52 -17.66 7.28 -13.01
CA ASP A 52 -18.78 8.13 -12.59
C ASP A 52 -19.39 7.74 -11.21
N GLY A 53 -18.78 6.83 -10.44
CA GLY A 53 -19.28 6.35 -9.15
C GLY A 53 -18.28 6.36 -8.00
N GLU A 54 -18.73 6.12 -6.75
CA GLU A 54 -17.84 5.71 -5.66
C GLU A 54 -17.08 4.47 -6.12
N LEU A 55 -15.75 4.56 -6.12
CA LEU A 55 -14.82 3.51 -6.54
C LEU A 55 -14.95 2.32 -5.58
N ASP A 56 -15.98 1.51 -5.76
CA ASP A 56 -16.17 0.24 -5.08
C ASP A 56 -15.25 -0.79 -5.76
N MET A 57 -13.94 -0.53 -5.64
CA MET A 57 -12.93 -1.40 -6.19
C MET A 57 -12.85 -2.65 -5.29
N GLU A 58 -13.34 -3.78 -5.79
CA GLU A 58 -13.15 -5.05 -5.11
C GLU A 58 -11.64 -5.34 -5.00
N SER A 59 -11.14 -5.40 -3.77
CA SER A 59 -9.72 -5.66 -3.51
C SER A 59 -9.39 -7.11 -3.86
N ILE A 60 -8.37 -7.31 -4.70
CA ILE A 60 -7.89 -8.66 -5.06
C ILE A 60 -7.15 -9.28 -3.87
N ASP A 61 -6.30 -8.48 -3.24
CA ASP A 61 -5.48 -8.87 -2.10
C ASP A 61 -5.16 -7.64 -1.26
N SER A 62 -4.91 -7.85 0.02
CA SER A 62 -4.59 -6.79 0.97
C SER A 62 -3.73 -7.29 2.12
N GLY A 63 -2.99 -6.37 2.74
CA GLY A 63 -2.17 -6.72 3.88
C GLY A 63 -1.64 -5.50 4.62
N MET A 64 -0.77 -5.78 5.58
CA MET A 64 -0.16 -4.80 6.46
C MET A 64 1.37 -4.94 6.43
N VAL A 65 2.08 -3.82 6.47
CA VAL A 65 3.53 -3.76 6.66
C VAL A 65 3.84 -3.01 7.94
N LEU A 66 4.62 -3.63 8.82
CA LEU A 66 5.05 -3.06 10.09
C LEU A 66 6.46 -2.45 9.97
N PHE A 67 6.67 -1.31 10.62
CA PHE A 67 7.94 -0.59 10.65
C PHE A 67 8.39 -0.35 12.10
N ARG A 68 9.71 -0.43 12.32
CA ARG A 68 10.33 -0.16 13.63
C ARG A 68 10.61 1.31 13.89
N GLU A 69 10.46 2.13 12.86
CA GLU A 69 10.58 3.58 12.88
C GLU A 69 9.45 4.15 12.02
N ASN A 70 9.24 5.47 12.07
CA ASN A 70 8.24 6.13 11.23
C ASN A 70 8.55 5.89 9.76
N CYS A 71 7.60 5.34 9.01
CA CYS A 71 7.81 4.99 7.61
C CYS A 71 7.68 6.22 6.70
N THR A 72 8.57 6.32 5.73
CA THR A 72 8.44 7.29 4.65
C THR A 72 7.52 6.75 3.53
N PRO A 73 6.93 7.61 2.69
CA PRO A 73 6.09 7.15 1.58
C PRO A 73 6.83 6.23 0.60
N GLY A 74 8.15 6.45 0.41
CA GLY A 74 8.99 5.59 -0.43
C GLY A 74 9.17 4.20 0.17
N GLU A 75 9.54 4.11 1.44
CA GLU A 75 9.70 2.83 2.13
C GLU A 75 8.39 2.04 2.21
N ALA A 76 7.27 2.74 2.42
CA ALA A 76 5.94 2.15 2.38
C ALA A 76 5.67 1.54 0.99
N LEU A 77 5.94 2.27 -0.09
CA LEU A 77 5.78 1.79 -1.46
C LEU A 77 6.65 0.56 -1.76
N GLU A 78 7.94 0.63 -1.46
CA GLU A 78 8.88 -0.46 -1.70
C GLU A 78 8.49 -1.72 -0.95
N SER A 79 8.18 -1.59 0.35
CA SER A 79 7.83 -2.71 1.21
C SER A 79 6.47 -3.32 0.84
N SER A 80 5.48 -2.49 0.52
CA SER A 80 4.17 -2.95 0.07
C SER A 80 4.23 -3.66 -1.28
N CYS A 81 4.99 -3.13 -2.25
CA CYS A 81 5.21 -3.82 -3.53
C CYS A 81 5.80 -5.22 -3.33
N ARG A 82 6.81 -5.33 -2.47
CA ARG A 82 7.45 -6.62 -2.18
C ARG A 82 6.48 -7.62 -1.54
N GLN A 83 5.66 -7.17 -0.59
CA GLN A 83 4.67 -8.03 0.07
C GLN A 83 3.55 -8.45 -0.89
N ALA A 84 3.03 -7.52 -1.69
CA ALA A 84 1.91 -7.78 -2.61
C ALA A 84 2.31 -8.72 -3.76
N PHE A 85 3.55 -8.66 -4.24
CA PHE A 85 3.94 -9.34 -5.48
C PHE A 85 5.07 -10.36 -5.34
N GLY A 86 5.74 -10.42 -4.18
CA GLY A 86 6.87 -11.32 -3.94
C GLY A 86 8.13 -10.99 -4.74
N THR A 87 8.20 -9.78 -5.32
CA THR A 87 9.32 -9.32 -6.16
C THR A 87 9.95 -8.06 -5.61
N ASP A 88 11.23 -7.83 -5.93
CA ASP A 88 11.91 -6.58 -5.57
C ASP A 88 11.25 -5.38 -6.26
N PHE A 89 11.35 -4.22 -5.62
CA PHE A 89 10.79 -2.99 -6.14
C PHE A 89 11.55 -2.53 -7.40
N ASP A 90 10.80 -2.33 -8.48
CA ASP A 90 11.29 -1.74 -9.73
C ASP A 90 10.58 -0.41 -9.99
N LYS A 91 11.33 0.69 -9.90
CA LYS A 91 10.83 2.04 -10.18
C LYS A 91 10.31 2.22 -11.61
N ASP A 92 10.82 1.44 -12.57
CA ASP A 92 10.42 1.56 -13.97
C ASP A 92 9.12 0.79 -14.24
N ASP A 93 8.76 -0.17 -13.37
CA ASP A 93 7.49 -0.90 -13.38
C ASP A 93 6.35 -0.14 -12.67
N VAL A 94 6.68 0.83 -11.83
CA VAL A 94 5.71 1.55 -10.99
C VAL A 94 5.46 2.95 -11.52
N MET A 95 4.18 3.33 -11.62
CA MET A 95 3.76 4.70 -11.91
C MET A 95 2.90 5.23 -10.76
N VAL A 96 3.45 6.16 -9.98
CA VAL A 96 2.75 6.74 -8.83
C VAL A 96 1.70 7.74 -9.30
N LEU A 97 0.45 7.51 -8.91
CA LEU A 97 -0.70 8.36 -9.14
C LEU A 97 -1.02 9.08 -7.83
N MET A 98 -0.37 10.22 -7.61
CA MET A 98 -0.60 11.02 -6.41
C MET A 98 -2.04 11.55 -6.40
N LEU A 99 -2.85 11.13 -5.42
CA LEU A 99 -4.12 11.78 -5.09
C LEU A 99 -3.79 12.98 -4.19
N LYS A 100 -4.00 14.19 -4.69
CA LYS A 100 -3.84 15.44 -3.93
C LYS A 100 -4.88 15.58 -2.83
#